data_AF-A0A1H3B6X4-F1
#
_entry.id   AF-A0A1H3B6X4-F1
#
_cell.length_a   1.000
_cell.length_b   1.000
_cell.length_c   1.000
_cell.angle_alpha   90.00
_cell.angle_beta   90.00
_cell.angle_gamma   90.00
#
_symmetry.space_group_name_H-M   'P 1'
#
loop_
_entity.id
_entity.type
_entity.pdbx_description
1 polymer ?
#
loop_
_entity_poly.entity_id
_entity_poly.type
_entity_poly.pdbx_seq_one_letter_code
_entity_poly.pdbx_strand_id
1 'polypeptide(L)'
;MIKQPSSSYNMIAAAAKFLKLDFSAEDMAAFAKENEITADSLQCIEDLFVQLQDTKQKNIVRTLLKLSRLPLKEPKTFDTFDFGRFHGKQADELENLPTLAALYSSTNLALIGPQGIGKTHLAMAFGRECCNHALKTYFLKATELNQKLLQARKNGNVERVVKSLVKPSCLIIDEVGYCNFDTENTRIFFDIVDRRYSKDTPNTMIVTSNMEPDKWVTFFNDEPALKCAMDRFFDKALLISMKGRSYRGKYRRKIEVTAGVEPRQSAEQTNY
;
A
#
# COMPACT_ATOMS: atom_id res chain seq x y z
N MET A 1 25.32 -26.99 -2.28
CA MET A 1 24.03 -27.60 -2.70
C MET A 1 23.59 -26.94 -3.99
N ILE A 2 23.85 -27.59 -5.12
CA ILE A 2 23.46 -27.10 -6.45
C ILE A 2 22.00 -27.50 -6.65
N LYS A 3 21.09 -26.53 -6.81
CA LYS A 3 19.70 -26.82 -7.22
C LYS A 3 19.78 -27.62 -8.51
N GLN A 4 19.24 -28.84 -8.53
CA GLN A 4 19.05 -29.54 -9.80
C GLN A 4 18.23 -28.65 -10.72
N PRO A 5 18.62 -28.50 -12.01
CA PRO A 5 17.79 -27.75 -12.95
C PRO A 5 16.43 -28.45 -13.01
N SER A 6 15.38 -27.70 -12.69
CA SER A 6 14.01 -28.14 -12.88
C SER A 6 13.85 -28.50 -14.35
N SER A 7 13.62 -29.78 -14.65
CA SER A 7 13.28 -30.25 -16.00
C SER A 7 12.22 -29.35 -16.66
N SER A 8 12.33 -29.07 -17.96
CA SER A 8 11.36 -28.28 -18.73
C SER A 8 9.91 -28.72 -18.52
N TYR A 9 9.68 -30.02 -18.32
CA TYR A 9 8.37 -30.57 -17.97
C TYR A 9 7.81 -29.99 -16.66
N ASN A 10 8.64 -29.82 -15.63
CA ASN A 10 8.24 -29.23 -14.35
C ASN A 10 7.99 -27.72 -14.47
N MET A 11 8.76 -27.02 -15.31
CA MET A 11 8.58 -25.59 -15.58
C MET A 11 7.25 -25.35 -16.30
N ILE A 12 6.96 -26.12 -17.33
CA ILE A 12 5.69 -26.10 -18.07
C ILE A 12 4.52 -26.41 -17.13
N ALA A 13 4.63 -27.47 -16.31
CA ALA A 13 3.58 -27.83 -15.35
C ALA A 13 3.33 -26.75 -14.29
N ALA A 14 4.38 -26.10 -13.78
CA ALA A 14 4.25 -24.98 -12.84
C ALA A 14 3.53 -23.80 -13.49
N ALA A 15 3.90 -23.46 -14.73
CA ALA A 15 3.24 -22.41 -15.51
C ALA A 15 1.78 -22.75 -15.82
N ALA A 16 1.49 -23.98 -16.24
CA ALA A 16 0.14 -24.48 -16.48
C ALA A 16 -0.74 -24.37 -15.24
N LYS A 17 -0.23 -24.77 -14.07
CA LYS A 17 -0.93 -24.62 -12.79
C LYS A 17 -1.25 -23.15 -12.48
N PHE A 18 -0.31 -22.22 -12.70
CA PHE A 18 -0.57 -20.79 -12.56
C PHE A 18 -1.63 -20.28 -13.57
N LEU A 19 -1.58 -20.80 -14.80
CA LEU A 19 -2.56 -20.54 -15.85
C LEU A 19 -3.94 -21.15 -15.53
N LYS A 20 -4.07 -21.99 -14.48
CA LYS A 20 -5.25 -22.77 -14.12
C LYS A 20 -5.64 -23.80 -15.18
N LEU A 21 -4.63 -24.35 -15.84
CA LEU A 21 -4.76 -25.48 -16.74
C LEU A 21 -4.51 -26.76 -15.94
N ASP A 22 -5.33 -27.76 -16.15
CA ASP A 22 -5.11 -29.11 -15.60
C ASP A 22 -4.13 -29.84 -16.54
N PHE A 23 -2.84 -29.59 -16.35
CA PHE A 23 -1.78 -30.13 -17.19
C PHE A 23 -0.50 -30.31 -16.37
N SER A 24 -0.07 -31.56 -16.24
CA SER A 24 1.05 -31.98 -15.40
C SER A 24 2.34 -32.18 -16.20
N ALA A 25 3.44 -32.43 -15.48
CA ALA A 25 4.71 -32.76 -16.11
C ALA A 25 4.66 -34.11 -16.84
N GLU A 26 3.86 -35.06 -16.34
CA GLU A 26 3.63 -36.37 -16.96
C GLU A 26 2.87 -36.23 -18.27
N ASP A 27 1.85 -35.36 -18.32
CA ASP A 27 1.10 -35.06 -19.55
C ASP A 27 2.02 -34.47 -20.62
N MET A 28 2.90 -33.54 -20.24
CA MET A 28 3.87 -32.96 -21.17
C MET A 28 4.90 -33.97 -21.66
N ALA A 29 5.36 -34.89 -20.80
CA ALA A 29 6.29 -35.94 -21.17
C ALA A 29 5.64 -36.96 -22.11
N ALA A 30 4.39 -37.34 -21.86
CA ALA A 30 3.61 -38.21 -22.75
C ALA A 30 3.40 -37.55 -24.13
N PHE A 31 2.98 -36.28 -24.14
CA PHE A 31 2.82 -35.50 -25.37
C PHE A 31 4.12 -35.38 -26.17
N ALA A 32 5.25 -35.12 -25.49
CA ALA A 32 6.55 -35.02 -26.13
C ALA A 32 7.00 -36.36 -26.74
N LYS A 33 6.73 -37.48 -26.06
CA LYS A 33 7.05 -38.82 -26.57
C LYS A 33 6.19 -39.20 -27.76
N GLU A 34 4.89 -38.95 -27.69
CA GLU A 34 3.94 -39.29 -28.76
C GLU A 34 4.20 -38.49 -30.04
N ASN A 35 4.63 -37.23 -29.91
CA ASN A 35 4.87 -36.34 -31.05
C ASN A 35 6.36 -36.20 -31.42
N GLU A 36 7.22 -37.07 -30.88
CA GLU A 36 8.68 -37.08 -31.12
C GLU A 36 9.32 -35.67 -30.98
N ILE A 37 8.91 -34.92 -29.95
CA ILE A 37 9.33 -33.54 -29.73
C ILE A 37 10.83 -33.51 -29.40
N THR A 38 11.57 -32.70 -30.17
CA THR A 38 13.00 -32.47 -29.94
C THR A 38 13.24 -31.60 -28.71
N ALA A 39 14.47 -31.60 -28.19
CA ALA A 39 14.84 -30.75 -27.05
C ALA A 39 14.62 -29.26 -27.34
N ASP A 40 14.94 -28.80 -28.55
CA ASP A 40 14.76 -27.40 -28.96
C ASP A 40 13.28 -27.01 -29.03
N SER A 41 12.43 -27.89 -29.55
CA SER A 41 10.97 -27.69 -29.57
C SER A 41 10.39 -27.68 -28.16
N LEU A 42 10.89 -28.55 -27.27
CA LEU A 42 10.46 -28.57 -25.87
C LEU A 42 10.83 -27.25 -25.15
N GLN A 43 12.03 -26.72 -25.40
CA GLN A 43 12.43 -25.41 -24.87
C GLN A 43 11.54 -24.28 -25.39
N CYS A 44 11.19 -24.28 -26.68
CA CYS A 44 10.28 -23.29 -27.24
C CYS A 44 8.87 -23.34 -26.60
N ILE A 45 8.37 -24.54 -26.29
CA ILE A 45 7.12 -24.72 -25.55
C ILE A 45 7.25 -24.19 -24.12
N GLU A 46 8.36 -24.48 -23.43
CA GLU A 46 8.63 -23.93 -22.10
C GLU A 46 8.61 -22.40 -22.12
N ASP A 47 9.33 -21.78 -23.05
CA ASP A 47 9.39 -20.33 -23.20
C ASP A 47 8.00 -19.72 -23.46
N LEU A 48 7.17 -20.38 -24.28
CA LEU A 48 5.78 -19.96 -24.51
C LEU A 48 4.95 -20.02 -23.23
N PHE A 49 5.06 -21.09 -22.44
CA PHE A 49 4.33 -21.21 -21.18
C PHE A 49 4.76 -20.16 -20.16
N VAL A 50 6.06 -19.87 -20.07
CA VAL A 50 6.62 -18.79 -19.25
C VAL A 50 6.07 -17.43 -19.71
N GLN A 51 6.08 -17.15 -21.02
CA GLN A 51 5.53 -15.92 -21.60
C GLN A 51 4.02 -15.75 -21.30
N LEU A 52 3.24 -16.84 -21.37
CA LEU A 52 1.81 -16.83 -21.05
C LEU A 52 1.58 -16.57 -19.55
N GLN A 53 2.35 -17.22 -18.68
CA GLN A 53 2.31 -16.99 -17.24
C GLN A 53 2.61 -15.51 -16.92
N ASP A 54 3.69 -14.96 -17.46
CA ASP A 54 4.09 -13.57 -17.28
C ASP A 54 3.01 -12.59 -17.75
N THR A 55 2.40 -12.86 -18.90
CA THR A 55 1.30 -12.06 -19.44
C THR A 55 0.09 -12.07 -18.51
N LYS A 56 -0.28 -13.25 -17.99
CA LYS A 56 -1.37 -13.38 -17.02
C LYS A 56 -1.04 -12.67 -15.71
N GLN A 57 0.18 -12.80 -15.19
CA GLN A 57 0.61 -12.10 -13.98
C GLN A 57 0.54 -10.58 -14.16
N LYS A 58 1.09 -10.05 -15.26
CA LYS A 58 1.00 -8.62 -15.62
C LYS A 58 -0.45 -8.14 -15.69
N ASN A 59 -1.36 -8.94 -16.24
CA ASN A 59 -2.79 -8.61 -16.31
C ASN A 59 -3.47 -8.61 -14.94
N ILE A 60 -3.13 -9.55 -14.05
CA ILE A 60 -3.62 -9.58 -12.67
C ILE A 60 -3.15 -8.32 -11.95
N VAL A 61 -1.85 -8.04 -11.95
CA VAL A 61 -1.25 -6.86 -11.29
C VAL A 61 -1.89 -5.57 -11.82
N ARG A 62 -2.01 -5.42 -13.15
CA ARG A 62 -2.67 -4.26 -13.78
C ARG A 62 -4.11 -4.07 -13.30
N THR A 63 -4.86 -5.16 -13.19
CA THR A 63 -6.25 -5.12 -12.71
C THR A 63 -6.32 -4.72 -11.25
N LEU A 64 -5.47 -5.29 -10.40
CA LEU A 64 -5.40 -4.95 -8.98
C LEU A 64 -5.02 -3.48 -8.76
N LEU A 65 -4.01 -2.98 -9.49
CA LEU A 65 -3.62 -1.57 -9.42
C LEU A 65 -4.77 -0.64 -9.80
N LYS A 66 -5.54 -0.95 -10.87
CA LYS A 66 -6.72 -0.17 -11.26
C LYS A 66 -7.81 -0.16 -10.16
N LEU A 67 -8.04 -1.29 -9.50
CA LEU A 67 -9.05 -1.40 -8.43
C LEU A 67 -8.58 -0.86 -7.08
N SER A 68 -7.27 -0.71 -6.88
CA SER A 68 -6.68 -0.31 -5.59
C SER A 68 -6.87 1.17 -5.23
N ARG A 69 -7.30 2.01 -6.18
CA ARG A 69 -7.33 3.47 -6.07
C ARG A 69 -5.96 4.15 -5.85
N LEU A 70 -4.86 3.42 -6.01
CA LEU A 70 -3.51 4.01 -6.01
C LEU A 70 -3.28 4.85 -7.29
N PRO A 71 -2.45 5.90 -7.22
CA PRO A 71 -2.13 6.72 -8.39
C PRO A 71 -1.39 5.89 -9.45
N LEU A 72 -1.87 5.94 -10.70
CA LEU A 72 -1.29 5.20 -11.83
C LEU A 72 -0.34 6.04 -12.70
N LYS A 73 -0.57 7.34 -12.84
CA LYS A 73 0.26 8.23 -13.69
C LYS A 73 1.62 8.53 -13.07
N GLU A 74 1.62 8.86 -11.78
CA GLU A 74 2.83 9.09 -10.98
C GLU A 74 2.87 8.07 -9.84
N PRO A 75 3.32 6.83 -10.12
CA PRO A 75 3.33 5.78 -9.13
C PRO A 75 4.28 6.14 -7.99
N LYS A 76 3.82 5.94 -6.75
CA LYS A 76 4.69 5.96 -5.57
C LYS A 76 5.19 4.53 -5.36
N THR A 77 6.52 4.37 -5.39
CA THR A 77 7.22 3.08 -5.24
C THR A 77 8.31 3.23 -4.18
N PHE A 78 8.84 2.11 -3.70
CA PHE A 78 10.00 2.14 -2.81
C PHE A 78 11.25 2.68 -3.52
N ASP A 79 11.46 2.34 -4.81
CA ASP A 79 12.60 2.85 -5.60
C ASP A 79 12.61 4.38 -5.76
N THR A 80 11.43 5.00 -5.77
CA THR A 80 11.29 6.47 -5.87
C THR A 80 11.31 7.16 -4.51
N PHE A 81 11.42 6.40 -3.42
CA PHE A 81 11.52 6.92 -2.07
C PHE A 81 12.98 7.07 -1.66
N ASP A 82 13.34 8.25 -1.17
CA ASP A 82 14.69 8.55 -0.70
C ASP A 82 14.85 8.09 0.75
N PHE A 83 15.21 6.81 0.94
CA PHE A 83 15.50 6.23 2.26
C PHE A 83 16.71 6.88 2.95
N GLY A 84 17.67 7.41 2.18
CA GLY A 84 18.87 8.06 2.68
C GLY A 84 18.61 9.33 3.52
N ARG A 85 17.37 9.83 3.56
CA ARG A 85 16.96 10.92 4.47
C ARG A 85 16.67 10.48 5.90
N PHE A 86 16.43 9.20 6.13
CA PHE A 86 16.10 8.67 7.45
C PHE A 86 17.34 8.03 8.04
N HIS A 87 17.81 8.57 9.16
CA HIS A 87 18.98 8.07 9.87
C HIS A 87 18.58 7.69 11.28
N GLY A 88 19.15 6.61 11.79
CA GLY A 88 18.93 6.13 13.15
C GLY A 88 19.02 4.62 13.24
N LYS A 89 19.01 4.10 14.48
CA LYS A 89 19.16 2.66 14.76
C LYS A 89 18.04 1.78 14.18
N GLN A 90 16.91 2.39 13.83
CA GLN A 90 15.72 1.69 13.31
C GLN A 90 15.39 2.10 11.86
N ALA A 91 16.30 2.79 11.17
CA ALA A 91 16.10 3.12 9.75
C ALA A 91 15.96 1.84 8.90
N ASP A 92 16.67 0.78 9.27
CA ASP A 92 16.60 -0.54 8.63
C ASP A 92 15.19 -1.14 8.64
N GLU A 93 14.34 -0.81 9.61
CA GLU A 93 12.93 -1.26 9.63
C GLU A 93 12.13 -0.66 8.45
N LEU A 94 12.45 0.57 8.02
CA LEU A 94 11.86 1.16 6.83
C LEU A 94 12.36 0.48 5.54
N GLU A 95 13.64 0.13 5.50
CA GLU A 95 14.25 -0.57 4.36
C GLU A 95 13.74 -2.01 4.23
N ASN A 96 13.19 -2.59 5.31
CA ASN A 96 12.54 -3.90 5.29
C ASN A 96 11.09 -3.88 4.80
N LEU A 97 10.42 -2.71 4.68
CA LEU A 97 9.04 -2.62 4.19
C LEU A 97 8.77 -3.26 2.80
N PRO A 98 9.69 -3.20 1.82
CA PRO A 98 9.53 -3.86 0.52
C PRO A 98 9.38 -5.38 0.61
N THR A 99 9.86 -6.03 1.68
CA THR A 99 9.73 -7.49 1.87
C THR A 99 8.30 -7.94 2.13
N LEU A 100 7.38 -7.01 2.46
CA LEU A 100 6.02 -7.28 2.89
C LEU A 100 5.92 -8.21 4.12
N ALA A 101 6.98 -8.32 4.93
CA ALA A 101 6.97 -9.15 6.15
C ALA A 101 5.82 -8.76 7.10
N ALA A 102 5.51 -7.46 7.22
CA ALA A 102 4.37 -6.98 7.98
C ALA A 102 3.03 -7.52 7.45
N LEU A 103 2.87 -7.64 6.12
CA LEU A 103 1.67 -8.20 5.51
C LEU A 103 1.49 -9.67 5.82
N TYR A 104 2.54 -10.46 5.63
CA TYR A 104 2.51 -11.91 5.84
C TYR A 104 2.37 -12.29 7.32
N SER A 105 2.83 -11.44 8.23
CA SER A 105 2.62 -11.59 9.68
C SER A 105 1.32 -10.97 10.19
N SER A 106 0.51 -10.36 9.30
CA SER A 106 -0.70 -9.60 9.66
C SER A 106 -0.45 -8.49 10.69
N THR A 107 0.71 -7.84 10.59
CA THR A 107 1.09 -6.67 11.39
C THR A 107 0.59 -5.40 10.71
N ASN A 108 -0.16 -4.58 11.46
CA ASN A 108 -0.63 -3.26 11.03
C ASN A 108 0.52 -2.25 11.01
N LEU A 109 0.38 -1.20 10.19
CA LEU A 109 1.37 -0.12 10.11
C LEU A 109 0.72 1.21 10.46
N ALA A 110 1.31 1.95 11.38
CA ALA A 110 0.92 3.32 11.70
C ALA A 110 2.09 4.26 11.37
N LEU A 111 1.96 5.02 10.29
CA LEU A 111 2.94 6.02 9.85
C LEU A 111 2.54 7.38 10.44
N ILE A 112 3.31 7.86 11.41
CA ILE A 112 3.00 9.10 12.16
C ILE A 112 4.07 10.16 11.93
N GLY A 113 3.69 11.43 11.88
CA GLY A 113 4.64 12.55 11.84
C GLY A 113 4.17 13.76 11.04
N PRO A 114 4.95 14.86 10.99
CA PRO A 114 4.55 16.10 10.33
C PRO A 114 4.22 15.96 8.84
N GLN A 115 3.54 16.95 8.29
CA GLN A 115 3.13 16.94 6.89
C GLN A 115 4.33 16.93 5.95
N GLY A 116 4.19 16.22 4.82
CA GLY A 116 5.15 16.28 3.73
C GLY A 116 6.41 15.43 3.90
N ILE A 117 6.56 14.62 4.95
CA ILE A 117 7.75 13.77 5.17
C ILE A 117 7.71 12.38 4.49
N GLY A 118 6.68 12.07 3.70
CA GLY A 118 6.64 10.84 2.90
C GLY A 118 5.79 9.68 3.45
N LYS A 119 5.06 9.86 4.57
CA LYS A 119 4.13 8.84 5.12
C LYS A 119 3.18 8.24 4.08
N THR A 120 2.44 9.09 3.38
CA THR A 120 1.52 8.67 2.31
C THR A 120 2.26 7.99 1.15
N HIS A 121 3.49 8.41 0.83
CA HIS A 121 4.29 7.76 -0.21
C HIS A 121 4.64 6.33 0.18
N LEU A 122 5.15 6.11 1.40
CA LEU A 122 5.47 4.77 1.91
C LEU A 122 4.25 3.87 1.96
N ALA A 123 3.10 4.37 2.45
CA ALA A 123 1.86 3.61 2.46
C ALA A 123 1.43 3.19 1.04
N MET A 124 1.47 4.12 0.08
CA MET A 124 1.15 3.84 -1.32
C MET A 124 2.14 2.88 -1.98
N ALA A 125 3.44 3.01 -1.67
CA ALA A 125 4.49 2.12 -2.16
C ALA A 125 4.29 0.69 -1.66
N PHE A 126 4.02 0.51 -0.36
CA PHE A 126 3.69 -0.78 0.22
C PHE A 126 2.43 -1.40 -0.43
N GLY A 127 1.39 -0.59 -0.61
CA GLY A 127 0.16 -1.03 -1.27
C GLY A 127 0.36 -1.45 -2.73
N ARG A 128 1.26 -0.77 -3.45
CA ARG A 128 1.64 -1.12 -4.81
C ARG A 128 2.45 -2.41 -4.84
N GLU A 129 3.37 -2.60 -3.91
CA GLU A 129 4.15 -3.83 -3.79
C GLU A 129 3.26 -5.04 -3.48
N CYS A 130 2.26 -4.86 -2.62
CA CYS A 130 1.20 -5.87 -2.43
C CYS A 130 0.53 -6.25 -3.78
N CYS A 131 0.18 -5.26 -4.61
CA CYS A 131 -0.42 -5.53 -5.92
C CYS A 131 0.53 -6.28 -6.87
N ASN A 132 1.83 -5.98 -6.84
CA ASN A 132 2.85 -6.68 -7.62
C ASN A 132 2.94 -8.17 -7.24
N HIS A 133 2.73 -8.47 -5.95
CA HIS A 133 2.60 -9.82 -5.41
C HIS A 133 1.19 -10.44 -5.58
N ALA A 134 0.35 -9.88 -6.46
CA ALA A 134 -1.03 -10.31 -6.72
C ALA A 134 -1.97 -10.26 -5.49
N LEU A 135 -1.65 -9.42 -4.50
CA LEU A 135 -2.45 -9.22 -3.30
C LEU A 135 -3.35 -7.98 -3.48
N LYS A 136 -4.59 -8.10 -3.00
CA LYS A 136 -5.59 -7.04 -3.14
C LYS A 136 -5.27 -5.89 -2.20
N THR A 137 -5.11 -4.69 -2.76
CA THR A 137 -4.93 -3.45 -2.00
C THR A 137 -6.13 -2.54 -2.20
N TYR A 138 -6.46 -1.73 -1.20
CA TYR A 138 -7.41 -0.63 -1.35
C TYR A 138 -6.93 0.61 -0.59
N PHE A 139 -6.83 1.73 -1.29
CA PHE A 139 -6.43 3.03 -0.76
C PHE A 139 -7.63 3.98 -0.70
N LEU A 140 -7.80 4.64 0.43
CA LEU A 140 -8.74 5.76 0.57
C LEU A 140 -8.27 6.72 1.66
N LYS A 141 -8.74 7.96 1.61
CA LYS A 141 -8.55 8.91 2.72
C LYS A 141 -9.55 8.65 3.84
N ALA A 142 -9.23 9.04 5.06
CA ALA A 142 -10.15 8.98 6.20
C ALA A 142 -11.45 9.76 5.94
N THR A 143 -11.36 10.91 5.25
CA THR A 143 -12.50 11.72 4.79
C THR A 143 -13.39 10.95 3.81
N GLU A 144 -12.79 10.27 2.83
CA GLU A 144 -13.50 9.43 1.87
C GLU A 144 -14.15 8.22 2.55
N LEU A 145 -13.46 7.60 3.53
CA LEU A 145 -14.02 6.54 4.35
C LEU A 145 -15.28 7.02 5.09
N ASN A 146 -15.18 8.14 5.80
CA ASN A 146 -16.31 8.70 6.56
C ASN A 146 -17.53 8.97 5.65
N GLN A 147 -17.31 9.58 4.48
CA GLN A 147 -18.36 9.80 3.50
C GLN A 147 -18.93 8.48 2.95
N LYS A 148 -18.08 7.50 2.67
CA LYS A 148 -18.49 6.18 2.16
C LYS A 148 -19.37 5.43 3.17
N LEU A 149 -19.04 5.49 4.46
CA LEU A 149 -19.85 4.90 5.53
C LEU A 149 -21.18 5.63 5.72
N LEU A 150 -21.17 6.96 5.68
CA LEU A 150 -22.38 7.78 5.74
C LEU A 150 -23.35 7.43 4.60
N GLN A 151 -22.85 7.35 3.37
CA GLN A 151 -23.66 6.98 2.21
C GLN A 151 -24.16 5.54 2.31
N ALA A 152 -23.35 4.64 2.87
CA ALA A 152 -23.74 3.25 3.04
C ALA A 152 -24.93 3.09 3.99
N ARG A 153 -24.95 3.89 5.07
CA ARG A 153 -26.06 3.97 6.01
C ARG A 153 -27.32 4.51 5.33
N LYS A 154 -27.21 5.62 4.60
CA LYS A 154 -28.34 6.21 3.85
C LYS A 154 -28.96 5.25 2.84
N ASN A 155 -28.13 4.44 2.19
CA ASN A 155 -28.56 3.50 1.15
C ASN A 155 -28.87 2.10 1.67
N GLY A 156 -28.80 1.87 3.00
CA GLY A 156 -29.06 0.56 3.60
C GLY A 156 -28.09 -0.55 3.18
N ASN A 157 -26.86 -0.22 2.77
CA ASN A 157 -25.88 -1.19 2.23
C ASN A 157 -24.55 -1.25 3.01
N VAL A 158 -24.59 -0.89 4.30
CA VAL A 158 -23.44 -0.90 5.22
C VAL A 158 -22.65 -2.20 5.15
N GLU A 159 -23.31 -3.34 5.26
CA GLU A 159 -22.65 -4.66 5.25
C GLU A 159 -21.84 -4.91 3.97
N ARG A 160 -22.38 -4.51 2.80
CA ARG A 160 -21.67 -4.63 1.52
C ARG A 160 -20.41 -3.76 1.52
N VAL A 161 -20.50 -2.55 2.05
CA VAL A 161 -19.36 -1.62 2.13
C VAL A 161 -18.30 -2.11 3.11
N VAL A 162 -18.69 -2.58 4.29
CA VAL A 162 -17.79 -3.20 5.28
C VAL A 162 -17.05 -4.38 4.65
N LYS A 163 -17.76 -5.33 4.02
CA LYS A 163 -17.12 -6.46 3.31
C LYS A 163 -16.13 -5.99 2.25
N SER A 164 -16.42 -4.89 1.54
CA SER A 164 -15.50 -4.34 0.53
C SER A 164 -14.20 -3.78 1.13
N LEU A 165 -14.21 -3.34 2.39
CA LEU A 165 -13.06 -2.81 3.12
C LEU A 165 -12.31 -3.91 3.90
N VAL A 166 -12.98 -5.01 4.26
CA VAL A 166 -12.35 -6.19 4.92
C VAL A 166 -11.67 -7.11 3.89
N LYS A 167 -12.18 -7.19 2.66
CA LYS A 167 -11.68 -8.11 1.62
C LYS A 167 -10.21 -7.90 1.20
N PRO A 168 -9.70 -6.67 1.01
CA PRO A 168 -8.31 -6.43 0.61
C PRO A 168 -7.32 -6.99 1.64
N SER A 169 -6.21 -7.56 1.19
CA SER A 169 -5.08 -7.96 2.04
C SER A 169 -4.37 -6.74 2.62
N CYS A 170 -4.32 -5.63 1.88
CA CYS A 170 -3.79 -4.36 2.35
C CYS A 170 -4.86 -3.26 2.25
N LEU A 171 -5.27 -2.70 3.39
CA LEU A 171 -6.18 -1.55 3.46
C LEU A 171 -5.41 -0.33 3.95
N ILE A 172 -5.33 0.72 3.13
CA ILE A 172 -4.62 1.96 3.45
C ILE A 172 -5.62 3.07 3.71
N ILE A 173 -5.60 3.63 4.91
CA ILE A 173 -6.40 4.78 5.33
C ILE A 173 -5.47 5.97 5.54
N ASP A 174 -5.46 6.89 4.59
CA ASP A 174 -4.59 8.07 4.60
C ASP A 174 -5.24 9.26 5.34
N GLU A 175 -4.43 10.10 5.97
CA GLU A 175 -4.86 11.34 6.62
C GLU A 175 -5.87 11.12 7.79
N VAL A 176 -5.65 10.11 8.63
CA VAL A 176 -6.41 9.95 9.89
C VAL A 176 -6.12 11.13 10.81
N GLY A 177 -7.17 11.69 11.43
CA GLY A 177 -7.10 12.90 12.26
C GLY A 177 -7.42 14.21 11.52
N TYR A 178 -7.94 14.14 10.28
CA TYR A 178 -8.38 15.34 9.53
C TYR A 178 -9.91 15.48 9.41
N CYS A 179 -10.69 14.49 9.86
CA CYS A 179 -12.15 14.57 9.87
C CYS A 179 -12.74 13.86 11.08
N ASN A 180 -13.91 14.32 11.51
CA ASN A 180 -14.65 13.73 12.63
C ASN A 180 -15.65 12.70 12.12
N PHE A 181 -15.59 11.51 12.71
CA PHE A 181 -16.56 10.44 12.54
C PHE A 181 -17.69 10.63 13.55
N ASP A 182 -18.94 10.52 13.09
CA ASP A 182 -20.07 10.43 14.02
C ASP A 182 -20.05 9.08 14.76
N THR A 183 -20.90 8.95 15.78
CA THR A 183 -20.95 7.74 16.63
C THR A 183 -21.18 6.48 15.80
N GLU A 184 -22.12 6.52 14.87
CA GLU A 184 -22.46 5.37 14.03
C GLU A 184 -21.34 5.00 13.05
N ASN A 185 -20.69 5.97 12.40
CA ASN A 185 -19.53 5.70 11.55
C ASN A 185 -18.33 5.22 12.35
N THR A 186 -18.18 5.67 13.61
CA THR A 186 -17.16 5.15 14.54
C THR A 186 -17.40 3.67 14.86
N ARG A 187 -18.65 3.28 15.13
CA ARG A 187 -19.04 1.87 15.34
C ARG A 187 -18.78 1.01 14.11
N ILE A 188 -19.12 1.51 12.92
CA ILE A 188 -18.85 0.79 11.66
C ILE A 188 -17.34 0.70 11.39
N PHE A 189 -16.57 1.75 11.70
CA PHE A 189 -15.12 1.69 11.61
C PHE A 189 -14.53 0.63 12.55
N PHE A 190 -15.04 0.57 13.79
CA PHE A 190 -14.70 -0.50 14.73
C PHE A 190 -15.01 -1.89 14.15
N ASP A 191 -16.20 -2.11 13.58
CA ASP A 191 -16.57 -3.39 12.94
C ASP A 191 -15.62 -3.77 11.79
N ILE A 192 -15.14 -2.78 11.01
CA ILE A 192 -14.12 -3.02 9.97
C ILE A 192 -12.80 -3.50 10.60
N VAL A 193 -12.34 -2.86 11.67
CA VAL A 193 -11.11 -3.23 12.37
C VAL A 193 -11.22 -4.61 13.00
N ASP A 194 -12.34 -4.90 13.68
CA ASP A 194 -12.61 -6.17 14.36
C ASP A 194 -12.66 -7.35 13.37
N ARG A 195 -13.37 -7.21 12.25
CA ARG A 195 -13.41 -8.25 11.21
C ARG A 195 -12.07 -8.45 10.51
N ARG A 196 -11.23 -7.42 10.47
CA ARG A 196 -9.88 -7.50 9.91
C ARG A 196 -8.90 -8.15 10.88
N TYR A 197 -9.06 -7.91 12.18
CA TYR A 197 -8.29 -8.54 13.24
C TYR A 197 -8.54 -10.06 13.30
N SER A 198 -9.79 -10.48 13.16
CA SER A 198 -10.21 -11.90 13.25
C SER A 198 -9.95 -12.73 11.98
N LYS A 199 -9.18 -12.22 11.01
CA LYS A 199 -9.00 -12.84 9.69
C LYS A 199 -7.70 -13.65 9.65
N ASP A 200 -7.81 -14.95 9.33
CA ASP A 200 -6.65 -15.88 9.31
C ASP A 200 -5.72 -15.73 8.11
N THR A 201 -6.08 -14.90 7.13
CA THR A 201 -5.24 -14.64 5.94
C THR A 201 -4.45 -13.34 6.10
N PRO A 202 -3.29 -13.18 5.43
CA PRO A 202 -2.52 -11.94 5.42
C PRO A 202 -3.38 -10.69 5.23
N ASN A 203 -3.40 -9.81 6.24
CA ASN A 203 -4.37 -8.72 6.32
C ASN A 203 -3.84 -7.51 7.12
N THR A 204 -3.02 -6.68 6.48
CA THR A 204 -2.49 -5.46 7.10
C THR A 204 -3.40 -4.27 6.86
N MET A 205 -3.62 -3.47 7.89
CA MET A 205 -4.10 -2.10 7.77
C MET A 205 -2.92 -1.14 7.88
N ILE A 206 -2.91 -0.12 7.02
CA ILE A 206 -1.93 0.98 7.07
C ILE A 206 -2.68 2.26 7.33
N VAL A 207 -2.29 2.98 8.38
CA VAL A 207 -2.81 4.31 8.68
C VAL A 207 -1.69 5.33 8.54
N THR A 208 -2.00 6.49 7.98
CA THR A 208 -1.13 7.67 8.06
C THR A 208 -1.79 8.76 8.90
N SER A 209 -1.04 9.41 9.78
CA SER A 209 -1.53 10.54 10.57
C SER A 209 -0.45 11.57 10.85
N ASN A 210 -0.85 12.83 11.00
CA ASN A 210 -0.01 13.90 11.52
C ASN A 210 -0.06 14.01 13.05
N MET A 211 -0.88 13.19 13.72
CA MET A 211 -1.07 13.19 15.16
C MET A 211 -0.75 11.82 15.74
N GLU A 212 -0.25 11.81 16.97
CA GLU A 212 -0.04 10.60 17.75
C GLU A 212 -1.37 9.86 18.01
N PRO A 213 -1.37 8.53 18.11
CA PRO A 213 -2.57 7.72 18.31
C PRO A 213 -3.47 8.16 19.47
N ASP A 214 -2.89 8.62 20.60
CA ASP A 214 -3.64 9.08 21.77
C ASP A 214 -4.60 10.24 21.45
N LYS A 215 -4.29 11.02 20.41
CA LYS A 215 -5.12 12.14 19.96
C LYS A 215 -6.24 11.71 19.02
N TRP A 216 -6.28 10.46 18.59
CA TRP A 216 -7.32 10.01 17.66
C TRP A 216 -8.71 10.01 18.30
N VAL A 217 -8.78 9.93 19.64
CA VAL A 217 -10.01 10.05 20.42
C VAL A 217 -10.80 11.31 20.12
N THR A 218 -10.15 12.41 19.73
CA THR A 218 -10.85 13.66 19.41
C THR A 218 -11.59 13.63 18.07
N PHE A 219 -11.37 12.60 17.24
CA PHE A 219 -11.93 12.49 15.89
C PHE A 219 -13.01 11.42 15.76
N PHE A 220 -13.26 10.62 16.80
CA PHE A 220 -14.25 9.55 16.77
C PHE A 220 -15.25 9.72 17.93
N ASN A 221 -16.54 9.82 17.61
CA ASN A 221 -17.60 10.17 18.57
C ASN A 221 -18.23 8.93 19.27
N ASP A 222 -17.43 7.93 19.64
CA ASP A 222 -17.85 6.77 20.45
C ASP A 222 -16.61 6.20 21.18
N GLU A 223 -16.32 6.74 22.36
CA GLU A 223 -15.08 6.43 23.09
C GLU A 223 -14.90 4.93 23.39
N PRO A 224 -15.92 4.18 23.86
CA PRO A 224 -15.80 2.72 24.01
C PRO A 224 -15.47 1.99 22.70
N ALA A 225 -16.18 2.28 21.61
CA ALA A 225 -15.95 1.61 20.32
C ALA A 225 -14.56 1.94 19.76
N LEU A 226 -14.12 3.19 19.89
CA LEU A 226 -12.78 3.59 19.49
C LEU A 226 -11.70 2.87 20.31
N LYS A 227 -11.82 2.83 21.64
CA LYS A 227 -10.84 2.13 22.50
C LYS A 227 -10.69 0.67 22.07
N CYS A 228 -11.80 -0.01 21.83
CA CYS A 228 -11.82 -1.38 21.31
C CYS A 228 -11.18 -1.52 19.92
N ALA A 229 -11.37 -0.52 19.04
CA ALA A 229 -10.76 -0.50 17.70
C ALA A 229 -9.23 -0.29 17.79
N MET A 230 -8.80 0.67 18.60
CA MET A 230 -7.39 0.98 18.80
C MET A 230 -6.66 -0.19 19.44
N ASP A 231 -7.23 -0.81 20.46
CA ASP A 231 -6.68 -2.00 21.11
C ASP A 231 -6.37 -3.11 20.09
N ARG A 232 -7.36 -3.49 19.26
CA ARG A 232 -7.17 -4.50 18.21
C ARG A 232 -6.22 -4.07 17.10
N PHE A 233 -6.25 -2.79 16.72
CA PHE A 233 -5.36 -2.27 15.68
C PHE A 233 -3.91 -2.33 16.14
N PHE A 234 -3.64 -1.93 17.39
CA PHE A 234 -2.29 -1.83 17.96
C PHE A 234 -1.77 -3.11 18.62
N ASP A 235 -2.61 -4.13 18.86
CA ASP A 235 -2.20 -5.45 19.36
C ASP A 235 -1.06 -6.05 18.52
N LYS A 236 -1.15 -5.92 17.19
CA LYS A 236 -0.08 -6.28 16.25
C LYS A 236 0.18 -5.13 15.30
N ALA A 237 0.90 -4.10 15.75
CA ALA A 237 1.24 -2.96 14.92
C ALA A 237 2.71 -2.53 15.03
N LEU A 238 3.23 -2.04 13.91
CA LEU A 238 4.47 -1.29 13.87
C LEU A 238 4.15 0.21 13.80
N LEU A 239 4.51 0.93 14.86
CA LEU A 239 4.38 2.39 14.94
C LEU A 239 5.66 3.06 14.43
N ILE A 240 5.59 3.65 13.24
CA ILE A 240 6.72 4.31 12.60
C ILE A 240 6.55 5.82 12.76
N SER A 241 7.23 6.39 13.74
CA SER A 241 7.28 7.85 13.96
C SER A 241 8.37 8.48 13.09
N MET A 242 7.94 9.18 12.05
CA MET A 242 8.83 9.85 11.10
C MET A 242 9.02 11.31 11.50
N LYS A 243 10.27 11.79 11.55
CA LYS A 243 10.61 13.20 11.81
C LYS A 243 11.52 13.73 10.70
N GLY A 244 11.38 15.01 10.35
CA GLY A 244 12.23 15.63 9.33
C GLY A 244 11.59 16.81 8.61
N ARG A 245 12.34 17.41 7.69
CA ARG A 245 11.86 18.49 6.81
C ARG A 245 10.96 17.95 5.71
N SER A 246 9.89 18.67 5.39
CA SER A 246 8.94 18.32 4.33
C SER A 246 9.62 18.16 2.95
N TYR A 247 9.26 17.12 2.20
CA TYR A 247 9.52 16.99 0.75
C TYR A 247 8.78 18.04 -0.07
N ARG A 248 7.58 18.46 0.38
CA ARG A 248 6.77 19.48 -0.29
C ARG A 248 7.45 20.85 -0.11
N GLY A 249 7.73 21.53 -1.22
CA GLY A 249 8.37 22.85 -1.22
C GLY A 249 9.73 22.92 -1.92
N LYS A 250 10.37 21.78 -2.21
CA LYS A 250 11.71 21.73 -2.83
C LYS A 250 11.77 22.41 -4.21
N TYR A 251 10.65 22.47 -4.93
CA TYR A 251 10.53 23.11 -6.25
C TYR A 251 9.68 24.39 -6.21
N ARG A 252 9.38 24.96 -5.03
CA ARG A 252 8.62 26.22 -4.95
C ARG A 252 9.51 27.36 -5.44
N ARG A 253 9.21 27.89 -6.63
CA ARG A 253 9.74 29.18 -7.08
C ARG A 253 8.99 30.29 -6.33
N LYS A 254 9.65 30.91 -5.34
CA LYS A 254 9.13 32.12 -4.69
C LYS A 254 9.50 33.30 -5.59
N ILE A 255 8.50 33.98 -6.13
CA ILE A 255 8.69 35.26 -6.81
C ILE A 255 8.13 36.30 -5.86
N GLU A 256 9.00 37.14 -5.29
CA GLU A 256 8.60 38.32 -4.53
C GLU A 256 8.68 39.51 -5.47
N VAL A 257 7.60 40.26 -5.58
CA VAL A 257 7.54 41.47 -6.39
C VAL A 257 7.02 42.59 -5.50
N THR A 258 7.79 43.67 -5.41
CA THR A 258 7.37 44.89 -4.72
C THR A 258 6.93 45.89 -5.78
N ALA A 259 5.68 46.36 -5.72
CA ALA A 259 5.21 47.41 -6.61
C ALA A 259 5.49 48.77 -5.96
N GLY A 260 6.42 49.55 -6.54
CA GLY A 260 6.81 50.88 -6.05
C GLY A 260 8.24 51.26 -6.43
N VAL A 261 8.61 52.52 -6.21
CA VAL A 261 9.97 53.04 -6.46
C VAL A 261 10.95 52.39 -5.48
N GLU A 262 12.08 51.88 -5.98
CA GLU A 262 13.18 51.37 -5.15
C GLU A 262 13.49 52.35 -4.01
N PRO A 263 13.72 51.87 -2.77
CA PRO A 263 14.13 52.76 -1.70
C PRO A 263 15.45 53.43 -2.10
N ARG A 264 15.43 54.76 -2.22
CA ARG A 264 16.65 55.56 -2.34
C ARG A 264 17.56 55.15 -1.20
N GLN A 265 18.75 54.65 -1.52
CA GLN A 265 19.83 54.52 -0.56
C GLN A 265 19.97 55.85 0.18
N SER A 266 19.72 55.85 1.49
CA SER A 266 20.05 56.99 2.33
C SER A 266 21.56 57.11 2.33
N ALA A 267 22.07 58.09 1.60
CA ALA A 267 23.44 58.55 1.75
C ALA A 267 23.63 58.97 3.20
N GLU A 268 24.53 58.29 3.89
CA GLU A 268 25.24 58.88 5.01
C GLU A 268 25.86 60.18 4.53
N GLN A 269 25.53 61.29 5.19
CA GLN A 269 26.46 62.39 5.38
C GLN A 269 26.08 63.23 6.60
N THR A 270 27.04 63.24 7.52
CA THR A 270 27.27 64.02 8.73
C THR A 270 27.10 65.54 8.61
N ASN A 271 27.00 66.18 9.79
CA ASN A 271 27.20 67.60 10.16
C ASN A 271 25.88 68.33 10.52
N TYR A 272 25.66 68.93 11.69
CA TYR A 272 26.50 69.36 12.84
C TYR A 272 25.79 69.04 14.15
#